data_AF-A0A2S4KQX4-F1
#
_entry.id   AF-A0A2S4KQX4-F1
#
_cell.length_a   1.000
_cell.length_b   1.000
_cell.length_c   1.000
_cell.angle_alpha   90.00
_cell.angle_beta   90.00
_cell.angle_gamma   90.00
#
_symmetry.space_group_name_H-M   'P 1'
#
loop_
_entity.id
_entity.type
_entity.pdbx_description
1 polymer ?
#
loop_
_entity_poly.entity_id
_entity_poly.type
_entity_poly.pdbx_seq_one_letter_code
_entity_poly.pdbx_strand_id
1 'polypeptide(L)'
;MQNLPGEARVGGLTRAALRDAIEAAPSVGIIRRQGKDAAGKPLESEYYYVAEGDDDEQRRAAVVDGLRERRSSTHAEADAARAMDHTNSWTPSRDRRQSWSKEDQKHAAQMSTIDDVQTGPGFTEKRS
;
A
#
# COMPACT_ATOMS: atom_id res chain seq x y z
N MET A 1 -4.77 -27.94 -0.45
CA MET A 1 -3.79 -29.07 -0.44
C MET A 1 -3.51 -29.65 -1.83
N GLN A 2 -4.31 -29.33 -2.86
CA GLN A 2 -4.13 -29.83 -4.24
C GLN A 2 -2.85 -29.38 -4.96
N ASN A 3 -2.07 -28.48 -4.35
CA ASN A 3 -0.84 -27.92 -4.91
C ASN A 3 0.43 -28.35 -4.16
N LEU A 4 0.32 -29.26 -3.18
CA LEU A 4 1.49 -29.80 -2.49
C LEU A 4 2.08 -30.99 -3.27
N PRO A 5 3.40 -31.22 -3.26
CA PRO A 5 3.96 -32.41 -3.88
C PRO A 5 3.37 -33.69 -3.27
N GLY A 6 3.34 -34.78 -4.04
CA GLY A 6 2.62 -36.01 -3.67
C GLY A 6 3.08 -36.59 -2.34
N GLU A 7 4.39 -36.63 -2.12
CA GLU A 7 5.06 -37.07 -0.90
C GLU A 7 4.59 -36.31 0.36
N ALA A 8 4.33 -35.01 0.26
CA ALA A 8 3.84 -34.21 1.38
C ALA A 8 2.36 -34.48 1.71
N ARG A 9 1.61 -35.09 0.78
CA ARG A 9 0.20 -35.50 0.99
C ARG A 9 0.08 -36.84 1.71
N VAL A 10 1.10 -37.69 1.65
CA VAL A 10 1.09 -39.06 2.19
C VAL A 10 1.05 -39.09 3.73
N GLY A 11 1.48 -38.01 4.40
CA GLY A 11 1.58 -37.94 5.87
C GLY A 11 0.35 -37.40 6.63
N GLY A 12 -0.81 -37.21 5.99
CA GLY A 12 -2.00 -36.73 6.69
C GLY A 12 -1.93 -35.27 7.17
N LEU A 13 -1.03 -34.47 6.58
CA LEU A 13 -0.94 -33.03 6.85
C LEU A 13 -2.30 -32.38 6.62
N THR A 14 -2.87 -31.72 7.63
CA THR A 14 -4.14 -31.01 7.50
C THR A 14 -3.90 -29.52 7.24
N ARG A 15 -4.90 -28.82 6.68
CA ARG A 15 -4.85 -27.37 6.53
C ARG A 15 -4.67 -26.66 7.88
N ALA A 16 -5.26 -27.20 8.95
CA ALA A 16 -5.12 -26.66 10.30
C ALA A 16 -3.68 -26.82 10.81
N ALA A 17 -3.12 -28.03 10.73
CA ALA A 17 -1.74 -28.28 11.15
C ALA A 17 -0.72 -27.43 10.38
N LEU A 18 -0.93 -27.25 9.07
CA LEU A 18 -0.07 -26.37 8.26
C LEU A 18 -0.20 -24.90 8.71
N ARG A 19 -1.42 -24.44 9.00
CA ARG A 19 -1.63 -23.09 9.52
C ARG A 19 -0.93 -22.92 10.86
N ASP A 20 -1.11 -23.85 11.80
CA ASP A 20 -0.50 -23.79 13.12
C ASP A 20 1.03 -23.76 13.02
N ALA A 21 1.62 -24.55 12.13
CA ALA A 21 3.06 -24.55 11.88
C ALA A 21 3.57 -23.20 11.32
N ILE A 22 2.80 -22.57 10.43
CA ILE A 22 3.14 -21.24 9.89
C ILE A 22 3.00 -20.17 10.98
N GLU A 23 1.93 -20.20 11.77
CA GLU A 23 1.68 -19.23 12.84
C GLU A 23 2.65 -19.38 14.02
N ALA A 24 3.26 -20.55 14.21
CA ALA A 24 4.29 -20.80 15.22
C ALA A 24 5.69 -20.37 14.79
N ALA A 25 5.93 -20.11 13.50
CA ALA A 25 7.24 -19.72 13.00
C ALA A 25 7.61 -18.30 13.45
N PRO A 26 8.75 -18.07 14.15
CA PRO A 26 9.11 -16.74 14.66
C PRO A 26 9.40 -15.72 13.55
N SER A 27 9.73 -16.20 12.34
CA SER A 27 9.94 -15.38 11.14
C SER A 27 8.65 -14.94 10.43
N VAL A 28 7.48 -15.31 10.95
CA VAL A 28 6.17 -14.99 10.38
C VAL A 28 5.36 -14.14 11.34
N GLY A 29 5.13 -12.88 10.98
CA GLY A 29 4.19 -12.00 11.65
C GLY A 29 2.77 -12.14 11.09
N ILE A 30 1.76 -11.87 11.93
CA ILE A 30 0.34 -12.06 11.58
C ILE A 30 -0.46 -10.78 11.83
N ILE A 31 -1.14 -10.30 10.80
CA ILE A 31 -2.17 -9.27 10.89
C ILE A 31 -3.53 -9.98 10.90
N ARG A 32 -4.12 -10.10 12.10
CA ARG A 32 -5.44 -10.73 12.28
C ARG A 32 -6.54 -9.76 11.84
N ARG A 33 -7.19 -10.09 10.73
CA ARG A 33 -8.32 -9.32 10.21
C ARG A 33 -9.62 -9.76 10.89
N GLN A 34 -10.45 -8.79 11.25
CA GLN A 34 -11.72 -9.02 11.94
C GLN A 34 -12.91 -8.82 11.01
N GLY A 35 -14.00 -9.55 11.25
CA GLY A 35 -15.22 -9.46 10.48
C GLY A 35 -15.35 -10.51 9.39
N LYS A 36 -16.28 -10.28 8.47
CA LYS A 36 -16.67 -11.23 7.42
C LYS A 36 -16.64 -10.56 6.06
N ASP A 37 -16.36 -11.34 5.02
CA ASP A 37 -16.50 -10.90 3.63
C ASP A 37 -17.97 -10.80 3.21
N ALA A 38 -18.22 -10.38 1.96
CA ALA A 38 -19.57 -10.28 1.40
C ALA A 38 -20.30 -11.63 1.31
N ALA A 39 -19.58 -12.76 1.38
CA ALA A 39 -20.15 -14.10 1.43
C ALA A 39 -20.37 -14.60 2.87
N GLY A 40 -20.10 -13.77 3.88
CA GLY A 40 -20.25 -14.10 5.30
C GLY A 40 -19.11 -14.97 5.85
N LYS A 41 -18.04 -15.22 5.10
CA LYS A 41 -16.87 -15.97 5.58
C LYS A 41 -15.96 -15.06 6.38
N PRO A 42 -15.29 -15.55 7.43
CA PRO A 42 -14.35 -14.75 8.18
C PRO A 42 -13.23 -14.24 7.27
N LEU A 43 -12.79 -13.00 7.49
CA LEU A 43 -11.65 -12.47 6.75
C LEU A 43 -10.40 -13.33 7.02
N GLU A 44 -9.66 -13.62 5.95
CA GLU A 44 -8.37 -14.32 6.08
C GLU A 44 -7.33 -13.39 6.72
N SER A 45 -6.47 -13.96 7.58
CA SER A 45 -5.35 -13.24 8.17
C SER A 45 -4.28 -12.98 7.12
N GLU A 46 -3.60 -11.84 7.24
CA GLU A 46 -2.48 -11.48 6.39
C GLU A 46 -1.17 -11.78 7.13
N TYR A 47 -0.17 -12.26 6.40
CA TYR A 47 1.10 -12.72 6.95
C TYR A 47 2.24 -11.88 6.37
N TYR A 48 3.19 -11.49 7.21
CA TYR A 48 4.37 -10.75 6.79
C TYR A 48 5.65 -11.39 7.34
N TYR A 49 6.77 -11.12 6.69
CA TYR A 49 8.07 -11.67 7.08
C TYR A 49 8.73 -10.82 8.17
N VAL A 50 9.30 -11.47 9.18
CA VAL A 50 10.07 -10.86 10.27
C VAL A 50 11.50 -11.37 10.19
N ALA A 51 12.41 -10.53 9.68
CA ALA A 51 13.79 -10.94 9.43
C ALA A 51 14.54 -11.25 10.74
N GLU A 52 14.23 -10.54 11.82
CA GLU A 52 14.84 -10.70 13.13
C GLU A 52 14.51 -12.03 13.80
N GLY A 53 13.37 -12.63 13.45
CA GLY A 53 12.92 -13.93 13.98
C GLY A 53 13.25 -15.11 13.06
N ASP A 54 14.00 -14.89 11.99
CA ASP A 54 14.42 -15.95 11.09
C ASP A 54 15.81 -16.42 11.44
N ASP A 55 16.02 -17.69 11.77
CA ASP A 55 17.35 -18.25 12.05
C ASP A 55 18.12 -18.63 10.78
N ASP A 56 17.46 -18.70 9.62
CA ASP A 56 18.06 -19.10 8.36
C ASP A 56 18.72 -17.90 7.65
N GLU A 57 20.04 -17.85 7.73
CA GLU A 57 20.83 -16.75 7.18
C GLU A 57 20.72 -16.62 5.66
N GLN A 58 20.60 -17.74 4.93
CA GLN A 58 20.47 -17.71 3.47
C GLN A 58 19.13 -17.12 3.07
N ARG A 59 18.05 -17.49 3.75
CA ARG A 59 16.71 -16.94 3.51
C ARG A 59 16.66 -15.46 3.86
N ARG A 60 17.22 -15.04 5.01
CA ARG A 60 17.30 -13.62 5.38
C ARG A 60 18.03 -12.81 4.30
N ALA A 61 19.22 -13.25 3.88
CA ALA A 61 20.01 -12.56 2.86
C ALA A 61 19.26 -12.46 1.52
N ALA A 62 18.64 -13.55 1.06
CA ALA A 62 17.89 -13.56 -0.19
C ALA A 62 16.68 -12.60 -0.17
N VAL A 63 15.99 -12.48 0.96
CA VAL A 63 14.80 -11.63 1.10
C VAL A 63 15.17 -10.16 1.32
N VAL A 64 16.12 -9.89 2.24
CA VAL A 64 16.51 -8.52 2.61
C VAL A 64 17.36 -7.89 1.51
N ASP A 65 18.41 -8.56 1.06
CA ASP A 65 19.35 -8.01 0.08
C ASP A 65 18.81 -8.16 -1.35
N GLY A 66 18.24 -9.33 -1.67
CA GLY A 66 17.71 -9.61 -3.01
C GLY A 66 16.50 -8.75 -3.42
N LEU A 67 15.69 -8.28 -2.47
CA LEU A 67 14.59 -7.35 -2.75
C LEU A 67 15.06 -5.87 -2.74
N ARG A 68 16.13 -5.55 -2.01
CA ARG A 68 16.71 -4.21 -1.96
C ARG A 68 17.34 -3.83 -3.29
N GLU A 69 18.11 -4.73 -3.90
CA GLU A 69 18.78 -4.49 -5.19
C GLU A 69 17.79 -4.14 -6.32
N ARG A 70 16.60 -4.77 -6.33
CA ARG A 70 15.54 -4.45 -7.32
C ARG A 70 14.91 -3.07 -7.15
N ARG A 71 15.00 -2.44 -5.97
CA ARG A 71 14.41 -1.12 -5.69
C ARG A 71 15.42 0.03 -5.82
N SER A 72 16.72 -0.26 -5.82
CA SER A 72 17.79 0.73 -5.95
C SER A 72 18.58 0.57 -7.24
N SER A 73 17.91 0.21 -8.35
CA SER A 73 18.58 0.13 -9.64
C SER A 73 19.22 1.49 -9.98
N THR A 74 20.40 1.45 -10.60
CA THR A 74 21.23 2.61 -10.93
C THR A 74 20.56 3.69 -11.78
N HIS A 75 19.38 3.41 -12.34
CA HIS A 75 18.56 4.36 -13.09
C HIS A 75 17.57 5.16 -12.22
N ALA A 76 17.32 4.76 -10.97
CA ALA A 76 16.31 5.40 -10.12
C ALA A 76 16.59 6.90 -9.89
N GLU A 77 17.86 7.26 -9.71
CA GLU A 77 18.27 8.65 -9.51
C GLU A 77 18.20 9.47 -10.81
N ALA A 78 18.60 8.88 -11.94
CA ALA A 78 18.52 9.52 -13.26
C ALA A 78 17.06 9.71 -13.72
N ASP A 79 16.19 8.73 -13.46
CA ASP A 79 14.75 8.81 -13.77
C ASP A 79 14.03 9.81 -12.85
N ALA A 80 14.40 9.88 -11.56
CA ALA A 80 13.89 10.89 -10.64
C ALA A 80 14.28 12.31 -11.07
N ALA A 81 15.54 12.52 -11.45
CA ALA A 81 16.02 13.81 -11.97
C ALA A 81 15.25 14.22 -13.24
N ARG A 82 15.05 13.28 -14.18
CA ARG A 82 14.30 13.52 -15.42
C ARG A 82 12.82 13.90 -15.16
N ALA A 83 12.19 13.30 -14.15
CA ALA A 83 10.82 13.63 -13.75
C ALA A 83 10.71 15.02 -13.10
N MET A 84 11.70 15.40 -12.28
CA MET A 84 11.76 16.73 -11.67
C MET A 84 11.98 17.83 -12.73
N ASP A 85 12.85 17.60 -13.72
CA ASP A 85 13.10 18.54 -14.83
C ASP A 85 11.83 18.79 -15.66
N HIS A 86 11.10 17.72 -16.00
CA HIS A 86 9.85 17.84 -16.77
C HIS A 86 8.79 18.67 -16.02
N THR A 87 8.69 18.52 -14.70
CA THR A 87 7.73 19.28 -13.87
C THR A 87 8.10 20.76 -13.78
N ASN A 88 9.38 21.07 -13.57
CA ASN A 88 9.85 22.44 -13.40
C ASN A 88 9.93 23.23 -14.73
N SER A 89 9.98 22.52 -15.87
CA SER A 89 9.90 23.13 -17.20
C SER A 89 8.49 23.55 -17.62
N TRP A 90 7.46 23.09 -16.90
CA TRP A 90 6.09 23.44 -17.24
C TRP A 90 5.80 24.91 -16.90
N THR A 91 5.71 25.72 -17.95
CA THR A 91 5.30 27.12 -17.84
C THR A 91 3.86 27.26 -18.35
N PRO A 92 2.90 27.72 -17.53
CA PRO A 92 1.56 27.97 -18.00
C PRO A 92 1.61 29.15 -18.98
N SER A 93 1.13 28.93 -20.20
CA SER A 93 1.01 29.99 -21.20
C SER A 93 -0.05 30.99 -20.73
N ARG A 94 0.39 32.19 -20.31
CA ARG A 94 -0.48 33.27 -19.84
C ARG A 94 -1.23 33.97 -20.98
N ASP A 95 -0.74 33.83 -22.21
CA ASP A 95 -1.36 34.38 -23.43
C ASP A 95 -2.32 33.41 -24.12
N ARG A 96 -2.35 32.12 -23.70
CA ARG A 96 -3.43 31.22 -24.13
C ARG A 96 -4.71 31.64 -23.44
N ARG A 97 -5.70 32.03 -24.24
CA ARG A 97 -7.08 32.17 -23.80
C ARG A 97 -7.48 30.86 -23.13
N GLN A 98 -7.62 30.88 -21.80
CA GLN A 98 -8.12 29.76 -21.03
C GLN A 98 -9.46 29.36 -21.65
N SER A 99 -9.51 28.22 -22.35
CA SER A 99 -10.75 27.72 -22.95
C SER A 99 -11.57 27.14 -21.82
N TRP A 100 -12.23 28.03 -21.07
CA TRP A 100 -13.12 27.64 -20.00
C TRP A 100 -14.24 26.83 -20.66
N SER A 101 -14.26 25.50 -20.43
CA SER A 101 -15.37 24.66 -20.85
C SER A 101 -16.64 25.13 -20.12
N LYS A 102 -17.80 24.95 -20.74
CA LYS A 102 -19.09 25.29 -20.07
C LYS A 102 -19.27 24.50 -18.77
N GLU A 103 -18.67 23.32 -18.69
CA GLU A 103 -18.71 22.44 -17.51
C GLU A 103 -17.88 23.00 -16.36
N ASP A 104 -16.67 23.49 -16.63
CA ASP A 104 -15.85 24.12 -15.61
C ASP A 104 -16.47 25.43 -15.12
N GLN A 105 -17.19 26.18 -15.97
CA GLN A 105 -17.90 27.42 -15.57
C GLN A 105 -19.03 27.09 -14.59
N LYS A 106 -19.76 26.00 -14.89
CA LYS A 106 -20.81 25.47 -14.03
C LYS A 106 -20.25 24.98 -12.69
N HIS A 107 -19.12 24.27 -12.71
CA HIS A 107 -18.49 23.75 -11.51
C HIS A 107 -18.01 24.88 -10.58
N ALA A 108 -17.40 25.93 -11.12
CA ALA A 108 -16.97 27.10 -10.32
C ALA A 108 -18.16 27.88 -9.74
N ALA A 109 -19.23 28.09 -10.52
CA ALA A 109 -20.45 28.74 -10.03
C ALA A 109 -21.16 27.91 -8.94
N GLN A 110 -21.00 26.59 -8.95
CA GLN A 110 -21.49 25.72 -7.88
C GLN A 110 -20.59 25.83 -6.63
N MET A 111 -19.27 25.91 -6.80
CA MET A 111 -18.32 26.07 -5.70
C MET A 111 -18.35 27.48 -5.06
N SER A 112 -18.85 28.52 -5.73
CA SER A 112 -18.98 29.85 -5.13
C SER A 112 -20.04 29.93 -4.02
N THR A 113 -20.85 28.89 -3.85
CA THR A 113 -21.83 28.79 -2.75
C THR A 113 -21.21 28.29 -1.43
N ILE A 114 -19.93 27.90 -1.44
CA ILE A 114 -19.20 27.42 -0.25
C ILE A 114 -18.64 28.55 0.61
N ASP A 115 -18.39 29.75 0.06
CA ASP A 115 -17.89 30.90 0.83
C ASP A 115 -18.94 31.46 1.82
N ASP A 116 -20.24 31.23 1.58
CA ASP A 116 -21.34 31.63 2.46
C ASP A 116 -21.66 30.59 3.55
N VAL A 117 -20.94 29.45 3.60
CA VAL A 117 -21.08 28.50 4.70
C VAL A 117 -20.42 29.10 5.94
N GLN A 118 -21.26 29.47 6.91
CA GLN A 118 -20.83 29.95 8.22
C GLN A 118 -19.98 28.89 8.93
N THR A 119 -18.66 28.96 8.75
CA THR A 119 -17.68 28.21 9.53
C THR A 119 -17.61 28.83 10.92
N GLY A 120 -18.60 28.52 11.75
CA GLY A 120 -18.61 28.90 13.16
C GLY A 120 -17.37 28.37 13.89
N PRO A 121 -16.95 28.99 15.00
CA PRO A 121 -15.74 28.59 15.73
C PRO A 121 -15.97 27.23 16.41
N GLY A 122 -15.65 26.17 15.68
CA GLY A 122 -15.91 24.78 16.05
C GLY A 122 -14.65 23.98 16.38
N PHE A 123 -13.61 24.61 16.94
CA PHE A 123 -12.52 23.90 17.63
C PHE A 123 -11.65 24.93 18.38
N THR A 124 -11.53 24.80 19.70
CA THR A 124 -10.44 25.49 20.43
C THR A 124 -9.41 24.45 20.81
N GLU A 125 -8.23 24.54 20.19
CA GLU A 125 -7.09 23.73 20.55
C GLU A 125 -6.57 24.23 21.92
N LYS A 126 -6.70 23.41 22.96
CA LYS A 126 -6.09 23.71 24.26
C LYS A 126 -4.57 23.62 24.12
N ARG A 127 -3.89 24.76 24.13
CA ARG A 127 -2.44 24.81 24.34
C ARG A 127 -2.12 24.43 25.78
N SER A 128 -1.14 23.53 25.93
CA SER A 128 -0.49 23.19 27.19
C SER A 128 0.35 24.35 27.73
#